data_AF-A0A961GLC1-F1
#
_entry.id   AF-A0A961GLC1-F1
#
_cell.length_a   1.000
_cell.length_b   1.000
_cell.length_c   1.000
_cell.angle_alpha   90.00
_cell.angle_beta   90.00
_cell.angle_gamma   90.00
#
_symmetry.space_group_name_H-M   'P 1'
#
loop_
_entity.id
_entity.type
_entity.pdbx_description
1 polymer ?
#
loop_
_entity_poly.entity_id
_entity_poly.type
_entity_poly.pdbx_seq_one_letter_code
_entity_poly.pdbx_strand_id
1 'polypeptide(L)'
;EMISRAGTPAYQVPRYLRYLGRFLVATARGPISYVSILAAEELLDISNRATMKDDRVHPVSRQVAKLHVLEEARHMSYARTYIAEVFPTLGRFRRLAAAVMAPFVVAGITDAMCNPAVYAELGIEGGVKTARKNPAYVERRKDDLERLTGLLSEVGVITRWTRPVWRAFGLVR
;
A
#
# COMPACT_ATOMS: atom_id res chain seq x y z
N GLU A 1 19.11 -7.81 -12.72
CA GLU A 1 20.08 -6.93 -13.39
C GLU A 1 20.07 -5.48 -12.95
N MET A 2 18.96 -4.72 -13.05
CA MET A 2 18.97 -3.31 -12.60
C MET A 2 19.33 -3.15 -11.12
N ILE A 3 18.68 -3.90 -10.23
CA ILE A 3 18.92 -3.84 -8.77
C ILE A 3 20.36 -4.24 -8.42
N SER A 4 20.91 -5.28 -9.05
CA SER A 4 22.29 -5.74 -8.80
C SER A 4 23.34 -4.73 -9.25
N ARG A 5 23.02 -3.87 -10.23
CA ARG A 5 23.90 -2.81 -10.73
C ARG A 5 23.70 -1.46 -10.04
N ALA A 6 22.75 -1.34 -9.12
CA ALA A 6 22.44 -0.08 -8.45
C ALA A 6 23.50 0.32 -7.39
N GLY A 7 24.45 -0.56 -7.07
CA GLY A 7 25.47 -0.29 -6.06
C GLY A 7 24.95 -0.26 -4.62
N THR A 8 23.70 -0.69 -4.39
CA THR A 8 23.06 -0.73 -3.07
C THR A 8 22.56 -2.13 -2.75
N PRO A 9 22.44 -2.50 -1.46
CA PRO A 9 21.80 -3.74 -1.07
C PRO A 9 20.35 -3.84 -1.56
N ALA A 10 19.85 -5.07 -1.73
CA ALA A 10 18.43 -5.30 -1.95
C ALA A 10 17.67 -5.14 -0.64
N TYR A 11 16.99 -4.00 -0.47
CA TYR A 11 16.22 -3.69 0.75
C TYR A 11 14.98 -4.59 0.87
N GLN A 12 15.10 -5.59 1.73
CA GLN A 12 14.00 -6.50 2.01
C GLN A 12 12.94 -5.84 2.90
N VAL A 13 11.68 -6.23 2.73
CA VAL A 13 10.63 -5.88 3.70
C VAL A 13 10.95 -6.49 5.08
N PRO A 14 10.68 -5.74 6.18
CA PRO A 14 10.86 -6.21 7.55
C PRO A 14 10.27 -7.60 7.80
N ARG A 15 10.92 -8.40 8.65
CA ARG A 15 10.53 -9.79 8.91
C ARG A 15 9.06 -9.93 9.32
N TYR A 16 8.57 -9.07 10.20
CA TYR A 16 7.18 -9.11 10.67
C TYR A 16 6.17 -8.89 9.52
N LEU A 17 6.44 -7.95 8.61
CA LEU A 17 5.60 -7.72 7.42
C LEU A 17 5.68 -8.90 6.44
N ARG A 18 6.81 -9.59 6.38
CA ARG A 18 6.95 -10.81 5.57
C ARG A 18 6.10 -11.96 6.12
N TYR A 19 6.07 -12.13 7.44
CA TYR A 19 5.18 -13.11 8.08
C TYR A 19 3.71 -12.73 7.90
N LEU A 20 3.37 -11.44 8.06
CA LEU A 20 2.02 -10.95 7.80
C LEU A 20 1.61 -11.18 6.34
N GLY A 21 2.51 -10.92 5.39
CA GLY A 21 2.29 -11.19 3.97
C GLY A 21 2.08 -12.68 3.69
N ARG A 22 2.87 -13.58 4.29
CA ARG A 22 2.66 -15.04 4.17
C ARG A 22 1.32 -15.47 4.76
N PHE A 23 0.97 -14.96 5.93
CA PHE A 23 -0.32 -15.20 6.57
C PHE A 23 -1.46 -14.72 5.67
N LEU A 24 -1.32 -13.54 5.07
CA LEU A 24 -2.30 -12.97 4.17
C LEU A 24 -2.44 -13.81 2.90
N VAL A 25 -1.35 -14.25 2.28
CA VAL A 25 -1.41 -15.16 1.11
C VAL A 25 -2.09 -16.48 1.47
N ALA A 26 -1.87 -17.01 2.68
CA ALA A 26 -2.49 -18.26 3.11
C ALA A 26 -3.99 -18.12 3.41
N THR A 27 -4.42 -16.97 3.94
CA THR A 27 -5.78 -16.80 4.51
C THR A 27 -6.69 -15.87 3.73
N ALA A 28 -6.16 -14.88 3.00
CA ALA A 28 -6.94 -13.96 2.20
C ALA A 28 -7.55 -14.67 0.99
N ARG A 29 -8.87 -14.57 0.86
CA ARG A 29 -9.63 -15.15 -0.24
C ARG A 29 -10.64 -14.14 -0.75
N GLY A 30 -10.85 -14.09 -2.07
CA GLY A 30 -11.85 -13.23 -2.68
C GLY A 30 -11.54 -11.74 -2.49
N PRO A 31 -12.54 -10.87 -2.22
CA PRO A 31 -12.34 -9.42 -2.20
C PRO A 31 -11.23 -8.91 -1.27
N ILE A 32 -10.97 -9.56 -0.14
CA ILE A 32 -9.94 -9.10 0.81
C ILE A 32 -8.51 -9.21 0.26
N SER A 33 -8.24 -10.19 -0.61
CA SER A 33 -6.92 -10.26 -1.28
C SER A 33 -6.78 -9.10 -2.27
N TYR A 34 -7.84 -8.75 -2.99
CA TYR A 34 -7.84 -7.57 -3.87
C TYR A 34 -7.71 -6.26 -3.12
N VAL A 35 -8.26 -6.13 -1.89
CA VAL A 35 -8.00 -4.96 -1.03
C VAL A 35 -6.50 -4.82 -0.73
N SER A 36 -5.82 -5.91 -0.39
CA SER A 36 -4.38 -5.88 -0.12
C SER A 36 -3.56 -5.53 -1.36
N ILE A 37 -3.90 -6.09 -2.52
CA ILE A 37 -3.23 -5.80 -3.79
C ILE A 37 -3.44 -4.33 -4.14
N LEU A 38 -4.68 -3.85 -4.13
CA LEU A 38 -5.00 -2.47 -4.49
C LEU A 38 -4.31 -1.45 -3.57
N ALA A 39 -4.16 -1.75 -2.28
CA ALA A 39 -3.41 -0.90 -1.37
C ALA A 39 -1.91 -0.82 -1.72
N ALA A 40 -1.30 -1.93 -2.13
CA ALA A 40 0.09 -1.93 -2.57
C ALA A 40 0.23 -1.18 -3.91
N GLU A 41 -0.63 -1.49 -4.88
CA GLU A 41 -0.56 -0.92 -6.23
C GLU A 41 -0.84 0.58 -6.25
N GLU A 42 -1.75 1.11 -5.42
CA GLU A 42 -1.97 2.57 -5.37
C GLU A 42 -0.74 3.32 -4.84
N LEU A 43 -0.11 2.84 -3.77
CA LEU A 43 1.09 3.45 -3.21
C LEU A 43 2.28 3.35 -4.16
N LEU A 44 2.41 2.22 -4.86
CA LEU A 44 3.43 2.01 -5.89
C LEU A 44 3.16 2.86 -7.13
N ASP A 45 1.91 3.02 -7.58
CA ASP A 45 1.55 3.89 -8.72
C ASP A 45 1.97 5.34 -8.45
N ILE A 46 1.73 5.86 -7.25
CA ILE A 46 2.18 7.21 -6.85
C ILE A 46 3.71 7.32 -6.90
N SER A 47 4.41 6.33 -6.34
CA SER A 47 5.87 6.28 -6.34
C SER A 47 6.45 6.18 -7.76
N ASN A 48 5.85 5.36 -8.62
CA ASN A 48 6.24 5.19 -10.01
C ASN A 48 5.97 6.45 -10.84
N ARG A 49 4.82 7.11 -10.64
CA ARG A 49 4.51 8.39 -11.29
C ARG A 49 5.48 9.51 -10.91
N ALA A 50 5.90 9.55 -9.65
CA ALA A 50 6.95 10.48 -9.22
C ALA A 50 8.29 10.12 -9.87
N THR A 51 8.66 8.83 -9.83
CA THR A 51 9.92 8.30 -10.39
C THR A 51 10.04 8.59 -11.89
N MET A 52 9.03 8.31 -12.70
CA MET A 52 9.11 8.48 -14.15
C MET A 52 9.28 9.95 -14.59
N LYS A 53 8.82 10.90 -13.77
CA LYS A 53 8.85 12.34 -14.06
C LYS A 53 10.12 13.04 -13.56
N ASP A 54 10.88 12.44 -12.65
CA ASP A 54 12.06 13.08 -12.06
C ASP A 54 13.31 12.85 -12.91
N ASP A 55 13.82 13.91 -13.55
CA ASP A 55 15.01 13.85 -14.41
C ASP A 55 16.31 13.54 -13.66
N ARG A 56 16.31 13.62 -12.32
CA ARG A 56 17.45 13.21 -11.49
C ARG A 56 17.57 11.69 -11.35
N VAL A 57 16.49 10.96 -11.64
CA VAL A 57 16.45 9.50 -11.55
C VAL A 57 17.03 8.88 -12.82
N HIS A 58 17.78 7.78 -12.66
CA HIS A 58 18.40 7.06 -13.78
C HIS A 58 17.37 6.70 -14.89
N PRO A 59 17.69 6.90 -16.18
CA PRO A 59 16.74 6.71 -17.28
C PRO A 59 16.05 5.33 -17.32
N VAL A 60 16.80 4.26 -17.01
CA VAL A 60 16.23 2.90 -16.94
C VAL A 60 15.15 2.79 -15.87
N SER A 61 15.37 3.33 -14.68
CA SER A 61 14.37 3.30 -13.59
C SER A 61 13.12 4.10 -13.94
N ARG A 62 13.29 5.24 -14.62
CA ARG A 62 12.17 6.04 -15.13
C ARG A 62 11.35 5.27 -16.17
N GLN A 63 12.03 4.57 -17.08
CA GLN A 63 11.36 3.77 -18.12
C GLN A 63 10.63 2.57 -17.52
N VAL A 64 11.22 1.88 -16.54
CA VAL A 64 10.55 0.79 -15.80
C VAL A 64 9.30 1.32 -15.10
N ALA A 65 9.40 2.44 -14.39
CA ALA A 65 8.25 3.06 -13.74
C ALA A 65 7.15 3.47 -14.75
N LYS A 66 7.53 4.01 -15.91
CA LYS A 66 6.60 4.36 -17.00
C LYS A 66 5.87 3.13 -17.54
N LEU A 67 6.59 2.05 -17.80
CA LEU A 67 6.00 0.79 -18.28
C LEU A 67 5.05 0.21 -17.23
N HIS A 68 5.47 0.18 -15.96
CA HIS A 68 4.64 -0.29 -14.86
C HIS A 68 3.32 0.49 -14.77
N VAL A 69 3.38 1.83 -14.79
CA VAL A 69 2.17 2.68 -14.74
C VAL A 69 1.21 2.40 -15.91
N LEU A 70 1.75 2.17 -17.11
CA LEU A 70 0.94 1.85 -18.29
C LEU A 70 0.30 0.47 -18.19
N GLU A 71 1.04 -0.52 -17.69
CA GLU A 71 0.57 -1.90 -17.58
C GLU A 71 -0.43 -2.08 -16.45
N GLU A 72 -0.24 -1.41 -15.31
CA GLU A 72 -1.00 -1.66 -14.09
C GLU A 72 -2.35 -0.93 -14.06
N ALA A 73 -2.55 0.08 -14.92
CA ALA A 73 -3.82 0.80 -15.02
C ALA A 73 -5.02 -0.14 -15.26
N ARG A 74 -4.84 -1.18 -16.09
CA ARG A 74 -5.89 -2.19 -16.36
C ARG A 74 -6.16 -3.09 -15.16
N HIS A 75 -5.12 -3.48 -14.43
CA HIS A 75 -5.24 -4.34 -13.25
C HIS A 75 -5.92 -3.60 -12.10
N MET A 76 -5.53 -2.35 -11.85
CA MET A 76 -6.17 -1.50 -10.85
C MET A 76 -7.65 -1.25 -11.15
N SER A 77 -8.01 -1.06 -12.42
CA SER A 77 -9.42 -0.94 -12.83
C SER A 77 -10.20 -2.20 -12.49
N TYR A 78 -9.70 -3.37 -12.91
CA TYR A 78 -10.31 -4.66 -12.60
C TYR A 78 -10.46 -4.89 -11.09
N ALA A 79 -9.41 -4.64 -10.31
CA ALA A 79 -9.44 -4.84 -8.86
C ALA A 79 -10.53 -4.00 -8.18
N ARG A 80 -10.71 -2.74 -8.60
CA ARG A 80 -11.76 -1.87 -8.07
C ARG A 80 -13.15 -2.38 -8.41
N THR A 81 -13.40 -2.69 -9.69
CA THR A 81 -14.69 -3.24 -10.12
C THR A 81 -15.00 -4.54 -9.41
N TYR A 82 -14.04 -5.45 -9.30
CA TYR A 82 -14.20 -6.72 -8.59
C TYR A 82 -14.56 -6.51 -7.11
N ILE A 83 -13.88 -5.60 -6.41
CA ILE A 83 -14.23 -5.28 -5.02
C ILE A 83 -15.65 -4.70 -4.94
N ALA A 84 -15.99 -3.77 -5.83
CA ALA A 84 -17.30 -3.10 -5.86
C ALA A 84 -18.45 -4.08 -6.08
N GLU A 85 -18.29 -5.02 -7.01
CA GLU A 85 -19.34 -5.99 -7.35
C GLU A 85 -19.40 -7.16 -6.37
N VAL A 86 -18.25 -7.68 -5.93
CA VAL A 86 -18.21 -8.93 -5.17
C VAL A 86 -18.34 -8.71 -3.67
N PHE A 87 -17.74 -7.65 -3.10
CA PHE A 87 -17.79 -7.43 -1.65
C PHE A 87 -19.23 -7.36 -1.08
N PRO A 88 -20.19 -6.66 -1.72
CA PRO A 88 -21.57 -6.60 -1.23
C PRO A 88 -22.29 -7.95 -1.22
N THR A 89 -21.92 -8.87 -2.12
CA THR A 89 -22.53 -10.21 -2.24
C THR A 89 -22.03 -11.21 -1.19
N LEU A 90 -20.97 -10.87 -0.45
CA LEU A 90 -20.41 -11.72 0.58
C LEU A 90 -21.38 -11.90 1.76
N GLY A 91 -21.41 -13.11 2.33
CA GLY A 91 -22.12 -13.38 3.58
C GLY A 91 -21.61 -12.51 4.75
N ARG A 92 -22.49 -12.25 5.72
CA ARG A 92 -22.27 -11.29 6.82
C ARG A 92 -20.95 -11.52 7.59
N PHE A 93 -20.62 -12.78 7.89
CA PHE A 93 -19.38 -13.12 8.61
C PHE A 93 -18.11 -12.81 7.80
N ARG A 94 -18.13 -13.08 6.48
CA ARG A 94 -16.99 -12.78 5.59
C ARG A 94 -16.79 -11.27 5.45
N ARG A 95 -17.88 -10.50 5.33
CA ARG A 95 -17.84 -9.03 5.31
C ARG A 95 -17.27 -8.46 6.60
N LEU A 96 -17.73 -8.97 7.74
CA LEU A 96 -17.23 -8.53 9.05
C LEU A 96 -15.74 -8.84 9.21
N ALA A 97 -15.32 -10.07 8.91
CA ALA A 97 -13.92 -10.47 8.99
C ALA A 97 -13.04 -9.58 8.09
N ALA A 98 -13.46 -9.34 6.85
CA ALA A 98 -12.76 -8.46 5.93
C ALA A 98 -12.69 -7.00 6.43
N ALA A 99 -13.80 -6.46 6.95
CA ALA A 99 -13.84 -5.11 7.51
C ALA A 99 -12.91 -4.93 8.72
N VAL A 100 -12.79 -5.96 9.56
CA VAL A 100 -11.88 -5.98 10.71
C VAL A 100 -10.42 -6.10 10.26
N MET A 101 -10.11 -6.95 9.28
CA MET A 101 -8.74 -7.18 8.81
C MET A 101 -8.19 -6.02 7.97
N ALA A 102 -9.01 -5.40 7.12
CA ALA A 102 -8.61 -4.39 6.15
C ALA A 102 -7.72 -3.26 6.73
N PRO A 103 -8.04 -2.59 7.86
CA PRO A 103 -7.19 -1.51 8.37
C PRO A 103 -5.77 -1.98 8.73
N PHE A 104 -5.62 -3.19 9.28
CA PHE A 104 -4.30 -3.73 9.65
C PHE A 104 -3.46 -4.07 8.41
N VAL A 105 -4.11 -4.62 7.39
CA VAL A 105 -3.47 -4.96 6.11
C VAL A 105 -2.97 -3.70 5.42
N VAL A 106 -3.83 -2.70 5.27
CA VAL A 106 -3.46 -1.43 4.63
C VAL A 106 -2.36 -0.74 5.45
N ALA A 107 -2.50 -0.66 6.77
CA ALA A 107 -1.47 -0.07 7.64
C ALA A 107 -0.10 -0.75 7.47
N GLY A 108 -0.06 -2.09 7.42
CA GLY A 108 1.17 -2.84 7.23
C GLY A 108 1.84 -2.55 5.88
N ILE A 109 1.04 -2.45 4.80
CA ILE A 109 1.54 -2.11 3.46
C ILE A 109 2.07 -0.67 3.44
N THR A 110 1.32 0.29 3.98
CA THR A 110 1.75 1.69 4.00
C THR A 110 3.01 1.87 4.85
N ASP A 111 3.15 1.13 5.95
CA ASP A 111 4.36 1.12 6.77
C ASP A 111 5.57 0.50 6.06
N ALA A 112 5.34 -0.44 5.14
CA ALA A 112 6.40 -1.02 4.32
C ALA A 112 7.09 0.01 3.41
N MET A 113 6.44 1.14 3.13
CA MET A 113 6.99 2.22 2.30
C MET A 113 8.13 2.99 2.97
N CYS A 114 8.28 2.87 4.29
CA CYS A 114 9.44 3.38 5.01
C CYS A 114 10.31 2.22 5.52
N ASN A 115 11.32 1.84 4.74
CA ASN A 115 12.21 0.74 5.10
C ASN A 115 13.37 1.21 6.02
N PRO A 116 13.51 0.67 7.25
CA PRO A 116 14.62 1.02 8.15
C PRO A 116 16.01 0.79 7.55
N ALA A 117 16.17 -0.23 6.69
CA ALA A 117 17.46 -0.54 6.08
C ALA A 117 17.93 0.54 5.10
N VAL A 118 17.00 1.26 4.46
CA VAL A 118 17.34 2.40 3.59
C VAL A 118 17.90 3.55 4.41
N TYR A 119 17.27 3.88 5.56
CA TYR A 119 17.79 4.92 6.44
C TYR A 119 19.15 4.54 7.05
N ALA A 120 19.34 3.27 7.41
CA ALA A 120 20.60 2.77 7.93
C ALA A 120 21.74 2.88 6.89
N GLU A 121 21.48 2.49 5.64
CA GLU A 121 22.46 2.64 4.54
C GLU A 121 22.87 4.10 4.32
N LEU A 122 21.89 5.02 4.45
CA LEU A 122 22.13 6.46 4.31
C LEU A 122 22.76 7.11 5.56
N GLY A 123 23.03 6.35 6.62
CA GLY A 123 23.57 6.89 7.88
C GLY A 123 22.59 7.79 8.65
N ILE A 124 21.28 7.67 8.39
CA ILE A 124 20.24 8.52 9.00
C ILE A 124 19.72 7.86 10.28
N GLU A 125 20.29 8.24 11.41
CA GLU A 125 19.82 7.79 12.72
C GLU A 125 18.38 8.22 13.00
N GLY A 126 17.55 7.28 13.45
CA GLY A 126 16.14 7.55 13.76
C GLY A 126 15.28 7.95 12.55
N GLY A 127 15.76 7.79 11.31
CA GLY A 127 15.09 8.29 10.10
C GLY A 127 13.64 7.83 9.94
N VAL A 128 13.33 6.56 10.24
CA VAL A 128 11.95 6.03 10.22
C VAL A 128 11.07 6.74 11.24
N LYS A 129 11.57 6.98 12.46
CA LYS A 129 10.83 7.67 13.52
C LYS A 129 10.56 9.12 13.13
N THR A 130 11.55 9.79 12.53
CA THR A 130 11.42 11.15 12.02
C THR A 130 10.39 11.22 10.89
N ALA A 131 10.47 10.31 9.91
CA ALA A 131 9.51 10.25 8.80
C ALA A 131 8.08 10.02 9.30
N ARG A 132 7.87 9.07 10.22
CA ARG A 132 6.56 8.77 10.79
C ARG A 132 5.95 9.90 11.63
N LYS A 133 6.79 10.77 12.20
CA LYS A 133 6.34 11.94 12.96
C LYS A 133 6.14 13.18 12.09
N ASN A 134 6.59 13.17 10.84
CA ASN A 134 6.47 14.30 9.94
C ASN A 134 4.98 14.53 9.56
N PRO A 135 4.37 15.67 9.92
CA PRO A 135 2.98 15.95 9.60
C PRO A 135 2.69 15.87 8.10
N ALA A 136 3.62 16.31 7.25
CA ALA A 136 3.48 16.23 5.80
C ALA A 136 3.45 14.79 5.30
N TYR A 137 4.21 13.89 5.92
CA TYR A 137 4.19 12.46 5.57
C TYR A 137 2.88 11.81 6.02
N VAL A 138 2.38 12.17 7.21
CA VAL A 138 1.11 11.67 7.73
C VAL A 138 -0.07 12.11 6.85
N GLU A 139 -0.15 13.40 6.49
CA GLU A 139 -1.20 13.89 5.60
C GLU A 139 -1.09 13.28 4.21
N ARG A 140 0.12 13.21 3.66
CA ARG A 140 0.32 12.61 2.34
C ARG A 140 -0.13 11.15 2.28
N ARG A 141 0.09 10.35 3.34
CA ARG A 141 -0.41 8.96 3.38
C ARG A 141 -1.94 8.88 3.26
N LYS A 142 -2.68 9.85 3.80
CA LYS A 142 -4.14 9.90 3.68
C LYS A 142 -4.55 10.25 2.26
N ASP A 143 -3.89 11.24 1.65
CA ASP A 143 -4.16 11.67 0.28
C ASP A 143 -3.81 10.56 -0.72
N ASP A 144 -2.67 9.89 -0.53
CA ASP A 144 -2.20 8.78 -1.35
C ASP A 144 -3.17 7.58 -1.33
N LEU A 145 -3.94 7.39 -0.25
CA LEU A 145 -4.92 6.31 -0.07
C LEU A 145 -6.39 6.76 -0.19
N GLU A 146 -6.65 8.00 -0.59
CA GLU A 146 -8.00 8.57 -0.63
C GLU A 146 -8.92 7.76 -1.57
N ARG A 147 -8.38 7.31 -2.72
CA ARG A 147 -9.15 6.52 -3.70
C ARG A 147 -9.51 5.15 -3.16
N LEU A 148 -8.55 4.40 -2.61
CA LEU A 148 -8.82 3.13 -1.94
C LEU A 148 -9.85 3.31 -0.82
N THR A 149 -9.60 4.22 0.12
CA THR A 149 -10.45 4.38 1.30
C THR A 149 -11.85 4.90 0.96
N GLY A 150 -11.99 5.68 -0.12
CA GLY A 150 -13.27 6.05 -0.72
C GLY A 150 -14.04 4.82 -1.20
N LEU A 151 -13.44 4.00 -2.05
CA LEU A 151 -14.04 2.75 -2.53
C LEU A 151 -14.42 1.83 -1.36
N LEU A 152 -13.51 1.61 -0.41
CA LEU A 152 -13.76 0.76 0.75
C LEU A 152 -14.89 1.29 1.64
N SER A 153 -15.08 2.61 1.71
CA SER A 153 -16.22 3.21 2.40
C SER A 153 -17.52 2.97 1.65
N GLU A 154 -17.52 3.14 0.33
CA GLU A 154 -18.69 2.95 -0.55
C GLU A 154 -19.22 1.52 -0.48
N VAL A 155 -18.34 0.51 -0.56
CA VAL A 155 -18.74 -0.91 -0.53
C VAL A 155 -19.04 -1.42 0.90
N GLY A 156 -18.77 -0.60 1.92
CA GLY A 156 -19.02 -0.93 3.33
C GLY A 156 -17.96 -1.82 3.98
N VAL A 157 -16.72 -1.79 3.50
CA VAL A 157 -15.55 -2.33 4.23
C VAL A 157 -15.18 -1.39 5.38
N ILE A 158 -15.12 -0.08 5.12
CA ILE A 158 -14.96 0.93 6.17
C ILE A 158 -16.35 1.25 6.71
N THR A 159 -16.61 0.80 7.93
CA THR A 159 -17.87 1.02 8.62
C THR A 159 -17.69 2.05 9.73
N ARG A 160 -18.80 2.52 10.32
CA ARG A 160 -18.74 3.37 11.52
C ARG A 160 -17.95 2.75 12.67
N TRP A 161 -17.90 1.41 12.74
CA TRP A 161 -17.22 0.67 13.81
C TRP A 161 -15.73 0.48 13.54
N THR A 162 -15.34 0.32 12.27
CA THR A 162 -13.94 0.11 11.91
C THR A 162 -13.21 1.43 11.66
N ARG A 163 -13.91 2.50 11.25
CA ARG A 163 -13.34 3.84 10.98
C ARG A 163 -12.45 4.40 12.10
N PRO A 164 -12.75 4.24 13.41
CA PRO A 164 -11.83 4.66 14.47
C PRO A 164 -10.45 3.99 14.38
N VAL A 165 -10.38 2.71 13.99
CA VAL A 165 -9.11 1.98 13.79
C VAL A 165 -8.34 2.56 12.60
N TRP A 166 -9.02 2.87 11.49
CA TRP A 166 -8.40 3.52 10.33
C TRP A 166 -7.83 4.90 10.69
N ARG A 167 -8.53 5.68 11.52
CA ARG A 167 -8.03 6.97 12.03
C ARG A 167 -6.84 6.80 12.94
N ALA A 168 -6.85 5.80 13.83
CA ALA A 168 -5.73 5.51 14.71
C ALA A 168 -4.46 5.14 13.92
N PHE A 169 -4.60 4.49 12.76
CA PHE A 169 -3.49 4.23 11.84
C PHE A 169 -3.13 5.41 10.92
N GLY A 170 -3.86 6.53 11.00
CA GLY A 170 -3.63 7.71 10.17
C GLY A 170 -3.92 7.48 8.68
N LEU A 171 -4.84 6.57 8.35
CA LEU A 171 -5.15 6.18 6.97
C LEU A 171 -6.39 6.89 6.39
N VAL A 172 -7.21 7.51 7.25
CA VAL A 172 -8.41 8.25 6.85
C VAL A 172 -8.54 9.55 7.65
N ARG A 173 -9.36 10.47 7.13
CA ARG A 173 -9.79 11.69 7.83
C ARG A 173 -10.86 11.39 8.90
#